data_AF-A0A4V6I2K5-F1
#
_entry.id   AF-A0A4V6I2K5-F1
#
_cell.length_a   1.000
_cell.length_b   1.000
_cell.length_c   1.000
_cell.angle_alpha   90.00
_cell.angle_beta   90.00
_cell.angle_gamma   90.00
#
_symmetry.space_group_name_H-M   'P 1'
#
loop_
_entity.id
_entity.type
_entity.pdbx_description
1 polymer ?
#
loop_
_entity_poly.entity_id
_entity_poly.type
_entity_poly.pdbx_seq_one_letter_code
_entity_poly.pdbx_strand_id
1 'polypeptide(L)'
;MWFLFFFIAIPFILFIGFLVFSIFAIFLINRIFHKKYSQSFSLILPCFSLIFYFILITGGISFKSIDPQYYEFKELCKRAENEKIIYDEELHRVYKALDSKTFYPRIYYDEKTQKEYLMSDFEKKRDSQQKKISDRITEYQNILYYKKNENPFLHYKNYYYRYFGIFLKGDEGRGWYIDLDDKILGCKDLMIPKDF
;
A
#
# COMPACT_ATOMS: atom_id res chain seq x y z
N MET A 1 -2.44 -26.44 13.74
CA MET A 1 -3.01 -26.25 15.09
C MET A 1 -3.02 -24.78 15.52
N TRP A 2 -1.94 -24.03 15.27
CA TRP A 2 -1.86 -22.58 15.54
C TRP A 2 -2.85 -21.72 14.73
N PHE A 3 -3.19 -22.15 13.51
CA PHE A 3 -4.22 -21.48 12.69
C PHE A 3 -5.59 -21.43 13.38
N LEU A 4 -6.12 -22.56 13.85
CA LEU A 4 -7.42 -22.58 14.55
C LEU A 4 -7.39 -21.72 15.82
N PHE A 5 -6.27 -21.74 16.55
CA PHE A 5 -6.11 -20.91 17.73
C PHE A 5 -6.13 -19.41 17.39
N PHE A 6 -5.38 -18.99 16.37
CA PHE A 6 -5.29 -17.59 15.98
C PHE A 6 -6.59 -17.07 15.35
N PHE A 7 -7.23 -17.83 14.47
CA PHE A 7 -8.42 -17.33 13.74
C PHE A 7 -9.74 -17.55 14.48
N ILE A 8 -9.80 -18.44 15.48
CA ILE A 8 -11.04 -18.79 16.18
C ILE A 8 -10.93 -18.49 17.68
N ALA A 9 -9.89 -18.97 18.36
CA ALA A 9 -9.83 -18.85 19.81
C ALA A 9 -9.55 -17.41 20.28
N ILE A 10 -8.58 -16.72 19.67
CA ILE A 10 -8.24 -15.33 20.01
C ILE A 10 -9.42 -14.36 19.84
N PRO A 11 -10.12 -14.28 18.68
CA PRO A 11 -11.25 -13.36 18.54
C PRO A 11 -12.39 -13.69 19.50
N PHE A 12 -12.60 -14.97 19.80
CA PHE A 12 -13.62 -15.41 20.74
C PHE A 12 -13.30 -14.98 22.19
N ILE A 13 -12.03 -15.14 22.62
CA ILE A 13 -11.57 -14.68 23.94
C ILE A 13 -11.70 -13.15 24.06
N LEU A 14 -11.28 -12.41 23.03
CA LEU A 14 -11.43 -10.95 23.01
C LEU A 14 -12.90 -10.53 23.07
N PHE A 15 -13.77 -11.20 22.31
CA PHE A 15 -15.21 -10.93 22.31
C PHE A 15 -15.83 -11.12 23.70
N ILE A 16 -15.56 -12.25 24.37
CA ILE A 16 -16.07 -12.52 25.72
C ILE A 16 -15.51 -11.50 26.72
N GLY A 17 -14.21 -11.22 26.67
CA GLY A 17 -13.57 -10.26 27.56
C GLY A 17 -14.20 -8.86 27.46
N PHE A 18 -14.36 -8.35 26.24
CA PHE A 18 -14.99 -7.05 26.01
C PHE A 18 -16.48 -7.05 26.37
N LEU A 19 -17.21 -8.15 26.15
CA LEU A 19 -18.61 -8.28 26.56
C LEU A 19 -18.75 -8.12 28.08
N VAL A 20 -17.99 -8.89 28.86
CA VAL A 20 -18.04 -8.86 30.33
C VAL A 20 -17.66 -7.46 30.84
N PHE A 21 -16.60 -6.87 30.27
CA PHE A 21 -16.18 -5.51 30.60
C PHE A 21 -17.27 -4.48 30.30
N SER A 22 -17.92 -4.55 29.13
CA SER A 22 -18.99 -3.62 28.76
C SER A 22 -20.25 -3.76 29.61
N ILE A 23 -20.63 -4.98 30.00
CA ILE A 23 -21.73 -5.22 30.94
C ILE A 23 -21.44 -4.52 32.28
N PHE A 24 -20.24 -4.72 32.81
CA PHE A 24 -19.82 -4.11 34.07
C PHE A 24 -19.75 -2.58 33.98
N ALA A 25 -19.21 -2.03 32.88
CA ALA A 25 -19.14 -0.60 32.65
C ALA A 25 -20.53 0.04 32.60
N ILE A 26 -21.49 -0.55 31.87
CA ILE A 26 -22.86 -0.06 31.80
C ILE A 26 -23.54 -0.11 33.17
N PHE A 27 -23.33 -1.20 33.93
CA PHE A 27 -23.82 -1.30 35.29
C PHE A 27 -23.31 -0.16 36.18
N LEU A 28 -22.01 0.12 36.14
CA LEU A 28 -21.41 1.23 36.90
C LEU A 28 -21.95 2.60 36.46
N ILE A 29 -22.07 2.84 35.15
CA ILE A 29 -22.60 4.10 34.60
C ILE A 29 -24.05 4.31 35.06
N ASN A 30 -24.89 3.29 34.96
CA ASN A 30 -26.28 3.34 35.42
C ASN A 30 -26.36 3.65 36.92
N ARG A 31 -25.47 3.06 37.71
CA ARG A 31 -25.39 3.29 39.16
C ARG A 31 -24.93 4.71 39.51
N ILE A 32 -23.89 5.22 38.85
CA ILE A 32 -23.28 6.52 39.16
C ILE A 32 -24.16 7.68 38.70
N PHE A 33 -24.68 7.60 37.47
CA PHE A 33 -25.42 8.70 36.86
C PHE A 33 -26.94 8.60 37.05
N HIS A 34 -27.43 7.58 37.78
CA HIS A 34 -28.85 7.27 37.94
C HIS A 34 -29.62 7.20 36.61
N LYS A 35 -28.93 6.79 35.54
CA LYS A 35 -29.49 6.59 34.21
C LYS A 35 -29.90 5.12 34.02
N LYS A 36 -30.79 4.87 33.07
CA LYS A 36 -31.23 3.52 32.68
C LYS A 36 -30.79 3.19 31.25
N TYR A 37 -29.48 3.16 31.00
CA TYR A 37 -28.96 2.65 29.74
C TYR A 37 -29.30 1.16 29.60
N SER A 38 -29.75 0.78 28.40
CA SER A 38 -30.03 -0.61 28.06
C SER A 38 -28.78 -1.47 28.17
N GLN A 39 -28.93 -2.70 28.68
CA GLN A 39 -27.84 -3.67 28.68
C GLN A 39 -27.44 -4.08 27.26
N SER A 40 -28.32 -3.95 26.26
CA SER A 40 -27.98 -4.25 24.87
C SER A 40 -26.83 -3.40 24.30
N PHE A 41 -26.54 -2.22 24.89
CA PHE A 41 -25.37 -1.43 24.54
C PHE A 41 -24.04 -2.14 24.84
N SER A 42 -24.04 -3.19 25.67
CA SER A 42 -22.84 -3.95 25.99
C SER A 42 -22.29 -4.73 24.80
N LEU A 43 -23.09 -4.91 23.74
CA LEU A 43 -22.70 -5.61 22.52
C LEU A 43 -21.90 -4.75 21.55
N ILE A 44 -21.92 -3.42 21.71
CA ILE A 44 -21.26 -2.50 20.78
C ILE A 44 -19.74 -2.73 20.75
N LEU A 45 -19.10 -2.67 21.91
CA LEU A 45 -17.65 -2.84 22.04
C LEU A 45 -17.13 -4.20 21.53
N PRO A 46 -17.72 -5.36 21.93
CA PRO A 46 -17.25 -6.64 21.44
C PRO A 46 -17.46 -6.82 19.93
N CYS A 47 -18.55 -6.29 19.34
CA CYS A 47 -18.73 -6.28 17.89
C CYS A 47 -17.66 -5.45 17.16
N PHE A 48 -17.32 -4.25 17.67
CA PHE A 48 -16.22 -3.45 17.11
C PHE A 48 -14.87 -4.15 17.25
N SER A 49 -14.65 -4.88 18.34
CA SER A 49 -13.40 -5.63 18.55
C SER A 49 -13.21 -6.72 17.49
N LEU A 50 -14.28 -7.42 17.10
CA LEU A 50 -14.23 -8.42 16.02
C LEU A 50 -13.92 -7.77 14.66
N ILE A 51 -14.61 -6.68 14.33
CA ILE A 51 -14.36 -5.94 13.08
C ILE A 51 -12.89 -5.50 13.01
N PHE A 52 -12.40 -4.91 14.09
CA PHE A 52 -11.00 -4.47 14.18
C PHE A 52 -10.03 -5.65 14.03
N TYR A 53 -10.31 -6.77 14.67
CA TYR A 53 -9.50 -7.99 14.58
C TYR A 53 -9.41 -8.52 13.15
N PHE A 54 -10.55 -8.62 12.44
CA PHE A 54 -10.56 -9.05 11.05
C PHE A 54 -9.76 -8.12 10.14
N ILE A 55 -9.90 -6.80 10.32
CA ILE A 55 -9.11 -5.83 9.54
C ILE A 55 -7.61 -5.98 9.81
N LEU A 56 -7.23 -6.29 11.05
CA LEU A 56 -5.83 -6.49 11.44
C LEU A 56 -5.24 -7.73 10.75
N ILE A 57 -6.00 -8.82 10.69
CA ILE A 57 -5.61 -10.08 10.04
C ILE A 57 -5.54 -9.97 8.51
N THR A 58 -6.45 -9.24 7.87
CA THR A 58 -6.49 -9.13 6.39
C THR A 58 -5.40 -8.24 5.78
N GLY A 59 -4.41 -7.82 6.59
CA GLY A 59 -3.26 -7.03 6.13
C GLY A 59 -3.11 -5.69 6.82
N GLY A 60 -3.94 -5.40 7.82
CA GLY A 60 -3.78 -4.25 8.71
C GLY A 60 -4.54 -2.99 8.31
N ILE A 61 -4.38 -1.96 9.14
CA ILE A 61 -5.00 -0.64 8.98
C ILE A 61 -3.95 0.33 8.48
N SER A 62 -4.18 0.90 7.29
CA SER A 62 -3.39 2.03 6.78
C SER A 62 -4.08 3.33 7.14
N PHE A 63 -3.34 4.29 7.70
CA PHE A 63 -3.85 5.63 8.01
C PHE A 63 -3.66 6.64 6.88
N LYS A 64 -3.32 6.17 5.67
CA LYS A 64 -3.09 7.08 4.54
C LYS A 64 -4.32 7.92 4.17
N SER A 65 -5.54 7.39 4.32
CA SER A 65 -6.77 8.08 3.94
C SER A 65 -7.13 9.26 4.83
N ILE A 66 -6.57 9.33 6.03
CA ILE A 66 -6.78 10.45 6.96
C ILE A 66 -5.64 11.46 6.93
N ASP A 67 -4.57 11.19 6.17
CA ASP A 67 -3.44 12.09 6.01
C ASP A 67 -3.67 13.05 4.82
N PRO A 68 -3.74 14.37 5.03
CA PRO A 68 -3.83 15.34 3.94
C PRO A 68 -2.70 15.20 2.90
N GLN A 69 -1.47 14.85 3.32
CA GLN A 69 -0.32 14.67 2.41
C GLN A 69 -0.52 13.50 1.44
N TYR A 70 -1.36 12.52 1.77
CA TYR A 70 -1.70 11.46 0.83
C TYR A 70 -2.45 11.98 -0.39
N TYR A 71 -3.34 12.97 -0.21
CA TYR A 71 -4.09 13.56 -1.31
C TYR A 71 -3.22 14.45 -2.19
N GLU A 72 -2.30 15.20 -1.57
CA GLU A 72 -1.27 15.94 -2.28
C GLU A 72 -0.41 15.00 -3.14
N PHE A 73 0.06 13.89 -2.56
CA PHE A 73 0.76 12.84 -3.29
C PHE A 73 -0.04 12.30 -4.48
N LYS A 74 -1.35 12.02 -4.31
CA LYS A 74 -2.20 11.54 -5.41
C LYS A 74 -2.27 12.55 -6.56
N GLU A 75 -2.42 13.84 -6.26
CA GLU A 75 -2.46 14.89 -7.27
C GLU A 75 -1.11 15.07 -7.97
N LEU A 76 -0.01 14.97 -7.23
CA LEU A 76 1.35 14.97 -7.80
C LEU A 76 1.55 13.79 -8.77
N CYS A 77 1.12 12.58 -8.41
CA CYS A 77 1.20 11.43 -9.30
C CYS A 77 0.38 11.60 -10.58
N LYS A 78 -0.86 12.13 -10.48
CA LYS A 78 -1.68 12.44 -11.67
C LYS A 78 -1.00 13.49 -12.56
N ARG A 79 -0.42 14.52 -11.96
CA ARG A 79 0.30 15.56 -12.71
C ARG A 79 1.54 15.01 -13.40
N ALA A 80 2.32 14.15 -12.73
CA ALA A 80 3.49 13.51 -13.33
C ALA A 80 3.16 12.64 -14.55
N GLU A 81 1.99 12.01 -14.58
CA GLU A 81 1.54 11.26 -15.76
C GLU A 81 1.33 12.18 -16.97
N ASN A 82 0.77 13.37 -16.74
CA ASN A 82 0.58 14.38 -17.79
C ASN A 82 1.88 15.11 -18.19
N GLU A 83 2.83 15.25 -17.27
CA GLU A 83 4.13 15.89 -17.51
C GLU A 83 5.18 14.94 -18.11
N LYS A 84 4.81 13.69 -18.39
CA LYS A 84 5.70 12.68 -18.98
C LYS A 84 6.08 13.08 -20.41
N ILE A 85 7.38 13.14 -20.68
CA ILE A 85 7.91 13.48 -22.00
C ILE A 85 8.42 12.20 -22.67
N ILE A 86 7.79 11.82 -23.78
CA ILE A 86 8.18 10.68 -24.60
C ILE A 86 8.92 11.23 -25.82
N TYR A 87 10.20 10.90 -25.95
CA TYR A 87 11.02 11.33 -27.09
C TYR A 87 10.99 10.31 -28.22
N ASP A 88 10.84 9.03 -27.89
CA ASP A 88 10.71 7.93 -28.85
C ASP A 88 9.54 7.02 -28.44
N GLU A 89 8.44 7.11 -29.20
CA GLU A 89 7.22 6.36 -28.96
C GLU A 89 7.39 4.85 -29.19
N GLU A 90 8.25 4.44 -30.12
CA GLU A 90 8.46 3.02 -30.44
C GLU A 90 9.20 2.32 -29.30
N LEU A 91 10.29 2.92 -28.83
CA LEU A 91 11.02 2.43 -27.66
C LEU A 91 10.15 2.45 -26.41
N HIS A 92 9.33 3.49 -26.23
CA HIS A 92 8.40 3.55 -25.11
C HIS A 92 7.34 2.44 -25.14
N ARG A 93 6.79 2.12 -26.32
CA ARG A 93 5.83 1.00 -26.51
C ARG A 93 6.47 -0.33 -26.12
N VAL A 94 7.66 -0.60 -26.64
CA VAL A 94 8.44 -1.81 -26.34
C VAL A 94 8.74 -1.92 -24.85
N TYR A 95 9.22 -0.84 -24.24
CA TYR A 95 9.51 -0.79 -22.80
C TYR A 95 8.27 -1.11 -21.96
N LYS A 96 7.11 -0.56 -22.30
CA LYS A 96 5.85 -0.83 -21.58
C LYS A 96 5.45 -2.31 -21.67
N ALA A 97 5.63 -2.93 -22.83
CA ALA A 97 5.36 -4.36 -23.03
C ALA A 97 6.33 -5.26 -22.26
N LEU A 98 7.57 -4.82 -22.04
CA LEU A 98 8.55 -5.51 -21.19
C LEU A 98 8.28 -5.29 -19.70
N ASP A 99 7.90 -4.09 -19.28
CA ASP A 99 7.66 -3.73 -17.87
C ASP A 99 6.47 -4.52 -17.29
N SER A 100 5.48 -4.85 -18.13
CA SER A 100 4.32 -5.67 -17.73
C SER A 100 4.65 -7.16 -17.55
N LYS A 101 5.77 -7.66 -18.08
CA LYS A 101 6.17 -9.07 -17.90
C LYS A 101 6.76 -9.32 -16.52
N THR A 102 6.24 -10.34 -15.85
CA THR A 102 6.68 -10.78 -14.51
C THR A 102 7.81 -11.80 -14.55
N PHE A 103 7.96 -12.57 -15.62
CA PHE A 103 8.94 -13.66 -15.73
C PHE A 103 10.30 -13.21 -16.27
N TYR A 104 11.39 -13.78 -15.75
CA TYR A 104 12.77 -13.51 -16.19
C TYR A 104 13.32 -14.66 -17.05
N PRO A 105 14.11 -14.38 -18.11
CA PRO A 105 14.47 -13.06 -18.62
C PRO A 105 13.27 -12.37 -19.30
N ARG A 106 13.19 -11.04 -19.13
CA ARG A 106 12.15 -10.24 -19.79
C ARG A 106 12.58 -9.93 -21.22
N ILE A 107 12.09 -10.74 -22.16
CA ILE A 107 12.34 -10.65 -23.59
C ILE A 107 11.05 -10.26 -24.32
N TYR A 108 11.13 -9.40 -25.32
CA TYR A 108 10.00 -9.02 -26.16
C TYR A 108 10.41 -8.98 -27.63
N TYR A 109 9.79 -9.82 -28.44
CA TYR A 109 9.89 -9.75 -29.89
C TYR A 109 8.87 -8.77 -30.43
N ASP A 110 9.32 -7.74 -31.13
CA ASP A 110 8.46 -6.75 -31.75
C ASP A 110 8.27 -7.09 -33.23
N GLU A 111 7.05 -7.49 -33.61
CA GLU A 111 6.70 -7.85 -34.99
C GLU A 111 6.84 -6.67 -35.96
N LYS A 112 6.67 -5.42 -35.48
CA LYS A 112 6.80 -4.23 -36.33
C LYS A 112 8.24 -3.99 -36.77
N THR A 113 9.18 -4.07 -35.83
CA THR A 113 10.61 -3.83 -36.10
C THR A 113 11.37 -5.12 -36.45
N GLN A 114 10.73 -6.30 -36.33
CA GLN A 114 11.34 -7.62 -36.51
C GLN A 114 12.60 -7.79 -35.64
N LYS A 115 12.56 -7.24 -34.43
CA LYS A 115 13.68 -7.21 -33.48
C LYS A 115 13.26 -7.74 -32.12
N GLU A 116 14.20 -8.42 -31.49
CA GLU A 116 14.08 -8.84 -30.10
C GLU A 116 14.71 -7.79 -29.17
N TYR A 117 13.99 -7.43 -28.12
CA TYR A 117 14.40 -6.48 -27.10
C TYR A 117 14.51 -7.17 -25.74
N LEU A 118 15.59 -6.85 -25.03
CA LEU A 118 15.86 -7.33 -23.69
C LEU A 118 15.67 -6.19 -22.70
N MET A 119 15.00 -6.45 -21.57
CA MET A 119 14.86 -5.43 -20.52
C MET A 119 16.21 -4.92 -20.00
N SER A 120 17.25 -5.77 -20.02
CA SER A 120 18.62 -5.40 -19.63
C SER A 120 19.25 -4.35 -20.53
N ASP A 121 18.73 -4.14 -21.74
CA ASP A 121 19.21 -3.11 -22.67
C ASP A 121 18.59 -1.73 -22.38
N PHE A 122 17.61 -1.63 -21.48
CA PHE A 122 17.03 -0.37 -21.05
C PHE A 122 17.71 0.12 -19.78
N GLU A 123 18.41 1.25 -19.91
CA GLU A 123 19.13 1.87 -18.81
C GLU A 123 18.29 2.98 -18.20
N LYS A 124 18.13 2.92 -16.88
CA LYS A 124 17.44 3.96 -16.10
C LYS A 124 18.48 4.79 -15.36
N LYS A 125 18.70 6.03 -15.81
CA LYS A 125 19.43 7.02 -15.01
C LYS A 125 18.42 7.73 -14.12
N ARG A 126 18.54 7.53 -12.81
CA ARG A 126 17.89 8.44 -11.86
C ARG A 126 18.74 9.69 -11.83
N ASP A 127 18.12 10.83 -12.07
CA ASP A 127 18.81 12.07 -11.76
C ASP A 127 19.07 12.08 -10.25
N SER A 128 20.27 12.45 -9.85
CA SER A 128 20.74 12.41 -8.46
C SER A 128 19.98 13.39 -7.55
N GLN A 129 19.16 14.26 -8.13
CA GLN A 129 18.39 15.28 -7.43
C GLN A 129 17.09 14.69 -6.86
N GLN A 130 17.22 13.92 -5.78
CA GLN A 130 16.09 13.61 -4.92
C GLN A 130 15.59 14.93 -4.31
N LYS A 131 14.38 15.36 -4.70
CA LYS A 131 13.78 16.56 -4.14
C LYS A 131 12.79 16.17 -3.05
N LYS A 132 13.06 16.59 -1.82
CA LYS A 132 12.12 16.48 -0.72
C LYS A 132 11.03 17.55 -0.90
N ILE A 133 9.81 17.12 -1.17
CA ILE A 133 8.64 18.03 -1.30
C ILE A 133 8.08 18.33 0.08
N SER A 134 7.99 17.30 0.92
CA SER A 134 7.57 17.39 2.32
C SER A 134 8.29 16.33 3.15
N ASP A 135 8.00 16.27 4.45
CA ASP A 135 8.54 15.20 5.32
C ASP A 135 8.13 13.79 4.91
N ARG A 136 7.01 13.64 4.20
CA ARG A 136 6.48 12.34 3.76
C ARG A 136 6.54 12.12 2.26
N ILE A 137 6.76 13.16 1.45
CA ILE A 137 6.73 13.09 -0.01
C ILE A 137 8.12 13.39 -0.59
N THR A 138 8.59 12.47 -1.43
CA THR A 138 9.85 12.60 -2.17
C THR A 138 9.60 12.50 -3.66
N GLU A 139 10.18 13.42 -4.43
CA GLU A 139 10.21 13.41 -5.90
C GLU A 139 11.52 12.77 -6.40
N TYR A 140 11.40 11.97 -7.45
CA TYR A 140 12.51 11.46 -8.26
C TYR A 140 12.27 11.73 -9.74
N GLN A 141 13.27 12.28 -10.40
CA GLN A 141 13.28 12.44 -11.84
C GLN A 141 14.00 11.26 -12.49
N ASN A 142 13.38 10.68 -13.51
CA ASN A 142 13.84 9.46 -14.14
C ASN A 142 13.97 9.67 -15.64
N ILE A 143 15.15 9.41 -16.17
CA ILE A 143 15.45 9.45 -17.60
C ILE A 143 15.85 8.04 -18.03
N LEU A 144 15.21 7.52 -19.08
CA LEU A 144 15.55 6.22 -19.64
C LEU A 144 16.19 6.34 -21.01
N TYR A 145 17.14 5.43 -21.23
CA TYR A 145 17.94 5.28 -22.42
C TYR A 145 17.84 3.84 -22.90
N TYR A 146 18.00 3.64 -24.20
CA TYR A 146 18.17 2.32 -24.79
C TYR A 146 19.64 2.16 -25.19
N LYS A 147 20.26 1.06 -24.75
CA LYS A 147 21.65 0.64 -24.96
C LYS A 147 22.45 1.48 -25.99
N LYS A 148 23.50 2.15 -25.51
CA LYS A 148 24.44 2.97 -26.33
C LYS A 148 23.81 4.14 -27.09
N ASN A 149 22.52 4.44 -26.92
CA ASN A 149 21.93 5.68 -27.38
C ASN A 149 22.20 6.79 -26.37
N GLU A 150 22.82 7.89 -26.82
CA GLU A 150 23.05 9.07 -25.98
C GLU A 150 21.75 9.86 -25.75
N ASN A 151 20.76 9.69 -26.62
CA ASN A 151 19.47 10.37 -26.50
C ASN A 151 18.51 9.57 -25.62
N PRO A 152 17.86 10.22 -24.63
CA PRO A 152 16.84 9.57 -23.81
C PRO A 152 15.60 9.30 -24.65
N PHE A 153 14.93 8.17 -24.41
CA PHE A 153 13.64 7.88 -25.04
C PHE A 153 12.46 8.32 -24.17
N LEU A 154 12.67 8.47 -22.86
CA LEU A 154 11.61 8.78 -21.91
C LEU A 154 12.14 9.58 -20.71
N HIS A 155 11.42 10.64 -20.36
CA HIS A 155 11.61 11.41 -19.12
C HIS A 155 10.30 11.51 -18.34
N TYR A 156 10.34 11.18 -17.04
CA TYR A 156 9.18 11.30 -16.15
C TYR A 156 9.58 11.51 -14.69
N LYS A 157 8.63 12.07 -13.94
CA LYS A 157 8.71 12.21 -12.49
C LYS A 157 7.99 11.05 -11.80
N ASN A 158 8.56 10.57 -10.70
CA ASN A 158 7.90 9.67 -9.77
C ASN A 158 7.88 10.31 -8.40
N TYR A 159 6.81 10.06 -7.66
CA TYR A 159 6.72 10.42 -6.26
C TYR A 159 6.64 9.17 -5.39
N TYR A 160 7.20 9.27 -4.19
CA TYR A 160 7.03 8.30 -3.12
C TYR A 160 6.46 8.99 -1.90
N TYR A 161 5.45 8.37 -1.32
CA TYR A 161 4.78 8.82 -0.12
C TYR A 161 4.97 7.83 1.02
N ARG A 162 5.46 8.33 2.15
CA ARG A 162 5.66 7.56 3.38
C ARG A 162 4.43 7.67 4.27
N TYR A 163 3.84 6.54 4.64
CA TYR A 163 2.63 6.49 5.47
C TYR A 163 2.76 5.50 6.62
N PHE A 164 2.07 5.83 7.70
CA PHE A 164 2.00 5.01 8.91
C PHE A 164 0.75 4.12 8.91
N GLY A 165 0.83 2.99 9.60
CA GLY A 165 -0.25 2.04 9.76
C GLY A 165 0.06 0.97 10.80
N ILE A 166 -0.93 0.14 11.09
CA ILE A 166 -0.78 -1.05 11.92
C ILE A 166 -0.90 -2.25 10.98
N PHE A 167 0.18 -3.00 10.81
CA PHE A 167 0.20 -4.11 9.87
C PHE A 167 0.51 -5.41 10.60
N LEU A 168 -0.30 -6.45 10.36
CA LEU A 168 0.09 -7.79 10.75
C LEU A 168 1.08 -8.33 9.73
N LYS A 169 2.23 -8.79 10.21
CA LYS A 169 3.24 -9.49 9.42
C LYS A 169 3.54 -10.83 10.07
N GLY A 170 4.19 -11.69 9.29
CA GLY A 170 4.55 -13.02 9.72
C GLY A 170 3.80 -14.09 8.94
N ASP A 171 4.23 -15.32 9.16
CA ASP A 171 3.63 -16.53 8.62
C ASP A 171 3.60 -17.60 9.72
N GLU A 172 2.98 -18.74 9.43
CA GLU A 172 2.84 -19.84 10.38
C GLU A 172 4.18 -20.42 10.84
N GLY A 173 5.28 -20.22 10.09
CA GLY A 173 6.60 -20.76 10.39
C GLY A 173 7.51 -19.82 11.20
N ARG A 174 7.29 -18.51 11.12
CA ARG A 174 8.12 -17.49 11.78
C ARG A 174 7.39 -16.71 12.88
N GLY A 175 6.08 -16.93 13.02
CA GLY A 175 5.25 -16.25 14.01
C GLY A 175 4.71 -14.91 13.51
N TRP A 176 3.58 -14.50 14.08
CA TRP A 176 2.90 -13.26 13.75
C TRP A 176 3.39 -12.12 14.64
N TYR A 177 3.61 -10.93 14.06
CA TYR A 177 3.99 -9.73 14.80
C TYR A 177 3.32 -8.49 14.20
N ILE A 178 3.15 -7.48 15.05
CA ILE A 178 2.61 -6.17 14.66
C ILE A 178 3.77 -5.31 14.19
N ASP A 179 3.64 -4.81 12.97
CA ASP A 179 4.54 -3.83 12.38
C ASP A 179 3.85 -2.46 12.37
N LEU A 180 4.49 -1.50 13.04
CA LEU A 180 4.09 -0.10 13.11
C LEU A 180 4.99 0.79 12.23
N ASP A 181 5.87 0.21 11.42
CA ASP A 181 6.79 0.99 10.63
C ASP A 181 6.10 1.72 9.47
N ASP A 182 6.76 2.79 9.05
CA ASP A 182 6.41 3.54 7.86
C ASP A 182 6.52 2.68 6.60
N LYS A 183 5.45 2.65 5.81
CA LYS A 183 5.45 2.05 4.47
C LYS A 183 5.61 3.11 3.40
N ILE A 184 6.19 2.73 2.27
CA ILE A 184 6.38 3.59 1.11
C ILE A 184 5.35 3.21 0.04
N LEU A 185 4.70 4.20 -0.54
CA LEU A 185 3.77 4.08 -1.65
C LEU A 185 4.30 4.84 -2.86
N GLY A 186 4.45 4.19 -4.01
CA GLY A 186 4.83 4.83 -5.25
C GLY A 186 3.63 5.14 -6.14
N CYS A 187 3.79 6.01 -7.15
CA CYS A 187 2.70 6.33 -8.08
C CYS A 187 2.16 5.11 -8.84
N LYS A 188 3.00 4.11 -9.16
CA LYS A 188 2.56 2.87 -9.81
C LYS A 188 1.55 2.10 -8.95
N ASP A 189 1.67 2.16 -7.62
CA ASP A 189 0.80 1.46 -6.69
C ASP A 189 -0.60 2.09 -6.57
N LEU A 190 -0.79 3.32 -7.08
CA LEU A 190 -2.11 3.95 -7.20
C LEU A 190 -2.89 3.47 -8.41
N MET A 191 -2.20 2.94 -9.44
CA MET A 191 -2.77 2.56 -10.72
C MET A 191 -3.16 1.08 -10.80
N ILE A 192 -2.68 0.27 -9.85
CA ILE A 192 -3.13 -1.12 -9.70
C ILE A 192 -4.49 -1.07 -9.02
N PRO A 193 -5.58 -1.54 -9.66
CA PRO A 193 -6.83 -1.78 -8.95
C PRO A 193 -6.47 -2.72 -7.80
N LYS A 194 -6.66 -2.28 -6.56
CA LYS A 194 -6.69 -3.23 -5.46
C LYS A 194 -7.98 -4.01 -5.64
N ASP A 195 -7.88 -5.14 -6.33
CA ASP A 195 -8.92 -6.16 -6.27
C ASP A 195 -9.07 -6.50 -4.78
N PHE A 196 -10.16 -6.00 -4.22
CA PHE A 196 -10.67 -6.31 -2.89
C PHE A 196 -11.88 -7.22 -3.07
#